data_AF-A0A0V1PXD7-F1
#
_entry.id   AF-A0A0V1PXD7-F1
#
_cell.length_a   1.000
_cell.length_b   1.000
_cell.length_c   1.000
_cell.angle_alpha   90.00
_cell.angle_beta   90.00
_cell.angle_gamma   90.00
#
_symmetry.space_group_name_H-M   'P 1'
#
loop_
_entity.id
_entity.type
_entity.pdbx_description
1 polymer ?
#
loop_
_entity_poly.entity_id
_entity_poly.type
_entity_poly.pdbx_seq_one_letter_code
_entity_poly.pdbx_strand_id
1 'polypeptide(L)'
;MFDLTRKSTLNSIKEWYRQVRGFNKTAIPFLVGTKYDQFIDLPYQDQMEITQQAKKFGHAMKAPVIFCSTSHSINVQKIFKIILSKAFDLRLNLDEIVNVGEPILLYK
;
A
#
# COMPACT_ATOMS: atom_id res chain seq x y z
N MET A 1 2.54 -5.77 -4.75
CA MET A 1 2.12 -6.10 -3.37
C MET A 1 3.34 -6.52 -2.59
N PHE A 2 3.39 -6.27 -1.28
CA PHE A 2 4.48 -6.69 -0.41
C PHE A 2 3.93 -7.18 0.94
N ASP A 3 4.74 -7.92 1.68
CA ASP A 3 4.40 -8.50 2.98
C ASP A 3 4.88 -7.56 4.09
N LEU A 4 3.96 -7.05 4.92
CA LEU A 4 4.27 -6.12 5.98
C LEU A 4 5.15 -6.73 7.08
N THR A 5 5.23 -8.05 7.19
CA THR A 5 6.12 -8.71 8.16
C THR A 5 7.52 -9.00 7.61
N ARG A 6 7.77 -8.70 6.33
CA ARG A 6 9.04 -9.01 5.65
C ARG A 6 9.55 -7.81 4.86
N LYS A 7 10.39 -6.99 5.49
CA LYS A 7 11.00 -5.77 4.90
C LYS A 7 11.69 -6.00 3.55
N SER A 8 12.28 -7.19 3.33
CA SER A 8 12.90 -7.56 2.05
C SER A 8 11.91 -7.54 0.86
N THR A 9 10.63 -7.86 1.11
CA THR A 9 9.60 -7.83 0.07
C THR A 9 9.25 -6.39 -0.33
N LEU A 10 9.26 -5.45 0.63
CA LEU A 10 9.11 -4.02 0.35
C LEU A 10 10.28 -3.49 -0.46
N ASN A 11 11.53 -3.84 -0.08
CA ASN A 11 12.74 -3.43 -0.80
C ASN A 11 12.73 -3.86 -2.27
N SER A 12 12.16 -5.04 -2.55
CA SER A 12 12.07 -5.60 -3.91
C SER A 12 11.12 -4.81 -4.82
N ILE A 13 10.14 -4.07 -4.26
CA ILE A 13 9.13 -3.33 -5.04
C ILE A 13 9.76 -2.31 -6.01
N LYS A 14 10.87 -1.68 -5.63
CA LYS A 14 11.54 -0.69 -6.48
C LYS A 14 11.91 -1.29 -7.84
N GLU A 15 12.47 -2.50 -7.83
CA GLU A 15 12.90 -3.17 -9.05
C GLU A 15 11.72 -3.69 -9.86
N TRP A 16 10.72 -4.28 -9.19
CA TRP A 16 9.46 -4.68 -9.84
C TRP A 16 8.77 -3.51 -10.54
N TYR A 17 8.67 -2.35 -9.87
CA TYR A 17 8.08 -1.14 -10.45
C TYR A 17 8.86 -0.70 -11.70
N ARG A 18 10.19 -0.67 -11.63
CA ARG A 18 11.05 -0.31 -12.78
C ARG A 18 10.81 -1.20 -13.99
N GLN A 19 10.76 -2.52 -13.77
CA GLN A 19 10.53 -3.50 -14.85
C GLN A 19 9.13 -3.32 -15.46
N VAL A 20 8.09 -3.26 -14.64
CA VAL A 20 6.70 -3.10 -15.12
C VAL A 20 6.52 -1.79 -15.90
N ARG A 21 7.13 -0.68 -15.45
CA ARG A 21 7.10 0.59 -16.19
C ARG A 21 7.88 0.56 -17.49
N GLY A 22 8.85 -0.34 -17.63
CA GLY A 22 9.52 -0.63 -18.89
C GLY A 22 8.58 -1.27 -19.92
N PHE A 23 7.63 -2.11 -19.47
CA PHE A 23 6.63 -2.75 -20.33
C PHE A 23 5.38 -1.89 -20.57
N ASN A 24 4.89 -1.20 -19.55
CA ASN A 24 3.66 -0.41 -19.61
C ASN A 24 3.78 0.89 -18.80
N LYS A 25 3.88 2.02 -19.52
CA LYS A 25 3.99 3.36 -18.93
C LYS A 25 2.65 3.97 -18.50
N THR A 26 1.53 3.42 -18.95
CA THR A 26 0.18 3.95 -18.67
C THR A 26 -0.53 3.20 -17.55
N ALA A 27 0.00 2.06 -17.10
CA ALA A 27 -0.52 1.33 -15.95
C ALA A 27 -0.60 2.23 -14.70
N ILE A 28 -1.74 2.16 -14.02
CA ILE A 28 -1.99 2.86 -12.75
C ILE A 28 -1.38 2.02 -11.62
N PRO A 29 -0.34 2.49 -10.92
CA PRO A 29 0.32 1.71 -9.89
C PRO A 29 -0.46 1.73 -8.57
N PHE A 30 -0.41 0.61 -7.85
CA PHE A 30 -0.95 0.47 -6.49
C PHE A 30 0.07 -0.23 -5.59
N LEU A 31 0.33 0.33 -4.42
CA LEU A 31 1.22 -0.25 -3.42
C LEU A 31 0.41 -0.83 -2.26
N VAL A 32 0.24 -2.16 -2.26
CA VAL A 32 -0.53 -2.86 -1.24
C VAL A 32 0.40 -3.66 -0.33
N GLY A 33 0.36 -3.37 0.97
CA GLY A 33 1.01 -4.14 2.04
C GLY A 33 0.03 -5.13 2.66
N THR A 34 0.37 -6.42 2.68
CA THR A 34 -0.49 -7.48 3.20
C THR A 34 -0.08 -7.91 4.62
N LYS A 35 -0.96 -8.66 5.29
CA LYS A 35 -0.74 -9.21 6.65
C LYS A 35 -0.66 -8.13 7.73
N TYR A 36 -1.48 -7.09 7.62
CA TYR A 36 -1.55 -6.04 8.64
C TYR A 36 -1.84 -6.59 10.05
N ASP A 37 -2.62 -7.67 10.14
CA ASP A 37 -2.92 -8.38 11.39
C ASP A 37 -1.69 -8.94 12.10
N GLN A 38 -0.63 -9.29 11.36
CA GLN A 38 0.63 -9.74 11.95
C GLN A 38 1.63 -8.59 12.12
N PHE A 39 1.50 -7.55 11.28
CA PHE A 39 2.32 -6.36 11.35
C PHE A 39 2.15 -5.59 12.66
N ILE A 40 0.93 -5.54 13.20
CA ILE A 40 0.63 -4.80 14.42
C ILE A 40 1.33 -5.36 15.65
N ASP A 41 1.75 -6.63 15.60
CA ASP A 41 2.49 -7.31 16.67
C ASP A 41 4.01 -7.09 16.58
N LEU A 42 4.50 -6.46 15.50
CA LEU A 42 5.92 -6.12 15.38
C LEU A 42 6.30 -5.00 16.37
N PRO A 43 7.60 -4.90 16.75
CA PRO A 43 8.09 -3.73 17.47
C PRO A 43 7.71 -2.42 16.78
N TYR A 44 7.33 -1.41 17.56
CA TYR A 44 6.91 -0.10 17.02
C TYR A 44 7.94 0.52 16.07
N GLN A 45 9.23 0.32 16.34
CA GLN A 45 10.31 0.77 15.46
C GLN A 45 10.23 0.14 14.06
N ASP A 46 9.98 -1.18 13.98
CA ASP A 46 9.81 -1.87 12.71
C ASP A 46 8.55 -1.38 11.99
N GLN A 47 7.45 -1.20 12.73
CA GLN A 47 6.22 -0.64 12.18
C GLN A 47 6.45 0.75 11.58
N MET A 48 7.18 1.61 12.29
CA MET A 48 7.54 2.95 11.83
C MET A 48 8.39 2.90 10.56
N GLU A 49 9.47 2.12 10.55
CA GLU A 49 10.37 2.03 9.40
C GLU A 49 9.66 1.52 8.15
N ILE A 50 8.88 0.45 8.27
CA ILE A 50 8.12 -0.13 7.15
C ILE A 50 7.08 0.87 6.64
N THR A 51 6.35 1.53 7.55
CA THR A 51 5.33 2.53 7.19
C THR A 51 5.94 3.71 6.46
N GLN A 52 7.03 4.29 6.99
CA GLN A 52 7.71 5.42 6.36
C GLN A 52 8.28 5.07 4.99
N GLN A 53 8.89 3.89 4.86
CA GLN A 53 9.43 3.44 3.58
C GLN A 53 8.32 3.19 2.55
N ALA A 54 7.21 2.55 2.94
CA ALA A 54 6.06 2.34 2.07
C ALA A 54 5.45 3.66 1.60
N LYS A 55 5.29 4.64 2.49
CA LYS A 55 4.84 6.00 2.13
C LYS A 55 5.78 6.69 1.15
N LYS A 56 7.10 6.60 1.39
CA LYS A 56 8.11 7.17 0.48
C LYS A 56 8.03 6.55 -0.92
N PHE A 57 7.83 5.24 -1.00
CA PHE A 57 7.68 4.53 -2.27
C PHE A 57 6.38 4.92 -2.97
N GLY A 58 5.25 4.93 -2.25
CA GLY A 58 3.96 5.35 -2.80
C GLY A 58 4.02 6.77 -3.36
N HIS A 59 4.60 7.72 -2.62
CA HIS A 59 4.78 9.09 -3.08
C HIS A 59 5.63 9.17 -4.35
N ALA A 60 6.79 8.51 -4.38
CA ALA A 60 7.67 8.49 -5.55
C ALA A 60 7.02 7.82 -6.78
N MET A 61 6.16 6.83 -6.57
CA MET A 61 5.44 6.11 -7.62
C MET A 61 4.12 6.78 -8.02
N LYS A 62 3.69 7.84 -7.31
CA LYS A 62 2.34 8.42 -7.41
C LYS A 62 1.24 7.35 -7.29
N ALA A 63 1.43 6.43 -6.35
CA ALA A 63 0.59 5.26 -6.14
C ALA A 63 -0.11 5.34 -4.77
N PRO A 64 -1.38 4.93 -4.67
CA PRO A 64 -2.02 4.67 -3.39
C PRO A 64 -1.20 3.67 -2.56
N VAL A 65 -1.16 3.89 -1.24
CA VAL A 65 -0.54 2.98 -0.27
C VAL A 65 -1.61 2.44 0.65
N ILE A 66 -1.81 1.12 0.63
CA ILE A 66 -2.91 0.48 1.36
C ILE A 66 -2.38 -0.71 2.13
N PHE A 67 -2.54 -0.70 3.45
CA PHE A 67 -2.25 -1.83 4.31
C PHE A 67 -3.53 -2.63 4.52
N CYS A 68 -3.47 -3.94 4.29
CA CYS A 68 -4.63 -4.82 4.35
C CYS A 68 -4.32 -6.14 5.04
N SER A 69 -5.38 -6.80 5.49
CA SER A 69 -5.35 -8.15 6.03
C SER A 69 -6.55 -8.92 5.50
N THR A 70 -6.32 -10.10 4.94
CA THR A 70 -7.38 -10.98 4.46
C THR A 70 -8.06 -11.71 5.62
N SER A 71 -7.29 -12.17 6.61
CA SER A 71 -7.80 -12.89 7.80
C SER A 71 -8.83 -12.07 8.57
N HIS A 72 -8.64 -10.75 8.62
CA HIS A 72 -9.52 -9.83 9.35
C HIS A 72 -10.32 -8.88 8.42
N SER A 73 -10.28 -9.11 7.11
CA SER A 73 -10.95 -8.26 6.10
C SER A 73 -10.63 -6.76 6.19
N ILE A 74 -9.44 -6.41 6.70
CA ILE A 74 -9.00 -5.02 6.87
C ILE A 74 -8.65 -4.44 5.51
N ASN A 75 -9.32 -3.35 5.14
CA ASN A 75 -9.15 -2.59 3.89
C ASN A 75 -9.30 -3.37 2.57
N VAL A 76 -9.64 -4.68 2.59
CA VAL A 76 -9.80 -5.50 1.37
C VAL A 76 -10.85 -4.91 0.44
N GLN A 77 -12.04 -4.60 0.96
CA GLN A 77 -13.10 -3.96 0.16
C GLN A 77 -12.74 -2.54 -0.29
N LYS A 78 -11.97 -1.81 0.53
CA LYS A 78 -11.55 -0.44 0.20
C LYS A 78 -10.55 -0.42 -0.97
N ILE A 79 -9.69 -1.43 -1.10
CA ILE A 79 -8.80 -1.60 -2.26
C ILE A 79 -9.62 -1.59 -3.55
N PHE A 80 -10.66 -2.41 -3.66
CA PHE A 80 -11.50 -2.46 -4.87
C PHE A 80 -12.22 -1.13 -5.13
N LYS A 81 -12.73 -0.46 -4.09
CA LYS A 81 -13.34 0.86 -4.23
C LYS A 81 -12.36 1.89 -4.80
N ILE A 82 -11.12 1.92 -4.31
CA ILE A 82 -10.08 2.84 -4.80
C ILE A 82 -9.68 2.48 -6.23
N ILE A 83 -9.52 1.19 -6.55
CA ILE A 83 -9.20 0.74 -7.91
C ILE A 83 -10.27 1.21 -8.90
N LEU A 84 -11.55 0.95 -8.61
CA LEU A 84 -12.66 1.37 -9.47
C LEU A 84 -12.69 2.89 -9.62
N SER A 85 -12.55 3.62 -8.52
CA SER A 85 -12.52 5.09 -8.56
C SER A 85 -11.38 5.64 -9.40
N LYS A 86 -10.16 5.12 -9.29
CA LYS A 86 -9.02 5.57 -10.10
C LYS A 86 -9.15 5.15 -11.57
N ALA A 87 -9.73 3.99 -11.85
CA ALA A 87 -9.91 3.49 -13.21
C ALA A 87 -11.00 4.25 -13.99
N PHE A 88 -12.06 4.69 -13.30
CA PHE A 88 -13.22 5.34 -13.89
C PHE A 88 -13.36 6.83 -13.53
N ASP A 89 -12.34 7.42 -12.91
CA ASP A 89 -12.31 8.81 -12.44
C ASP A 89 -13.53 9.21 -11.57
N LEU A 90 -13.90 8.32 -10.64
CA LEU A 90 -15.03 8.54 -9.74
C LEU A 90 -14.59 9.22 -8.45
N ARG A 91 -15.44 10.08 -7.90
CA ARG A 91 -15.21 10.67 -6.57
C ARG A 91 -15.28 9.60 -5.48
N LEU A 92 -14.18 9.41 -4.75
CA LEU A 92 -14.12 8.54 -3.58
C LEU A 92 -14.45 9.34 -2.31
N ASN A 93 -15.30 8.80 -1.45
CA ASN A 93 -15.61 9.37 -0.13
C ASN A 93 -15.15 8.41 0.98
N LEU A 94 -13.84 8.30 1.18
CA LEU A 94 -13.23 7.55 2.28
C LEU A 94 -12.27 8.44 3.05
N ASP A 95 -12.16 8.28 4.35
CA ASP A 95 -11.12 8.98 5.10
C ASP A 95 -9.77 8.29 4.90
N GLU A 96 -8.70 9.09 4.77
CA GLU A 96 -7.35 8.57 4.73
C GLU A 96 -6.87 8.20 6.13
N ILE A 97 -6.14 7.09 6.21
CA ILE A 97 -5.54 6.59 7.45
C ILE A 97 -4.04 6.72 7.31
N VAL A 98 -3.44 7.57 8.15
CA VAL A 98 -2.05 8.02 7.94
C VAL A 98 -1.12 7.68 9.09
N ASN A 99 -1.62 7.34 10.28
CA ASN A 99 -0.71 7.19 11.43
C ASN A 99 0.00 5.83 11.43
N VAL A 100 1.21 5.80 11.97
CA VAL A 100 1.96 4.55 12.15
C VAL A 100 1.19 3.64 13.11
N GLY A 101 1.16 2.34 12.81
CA GLY A 101 0.40 1.35 13.58
C GLY A 101 -1.07 1.25 13.15
N GLU A 102 -1.62 2.22 12.43
CA GLU A 102 -2.95 2.11 11.84
C GLU A 102 -2.92 1.39 10.47
N PRO A 103 -4.06 0.84 9.99
CA PRO A 103 -4.11 0.21 8.69
C PRO A 103 -4.12 1.27 7.58
N ILE A 104 -2.91 1.72 7.22
CA ILE A 104 -2.64 2.80 6.26
C ILE A 104 -3.57 2.72 5.05
N LEU A 105 -4.17 3.85 4.72
CA LEU A 105 -5.05 4.04 3.58
C LEU A 105 -4.78 5.43 3.01
N LEU A 106 -3.83 5.50 2.07
CA LEU A 106 -3.44 6.70 1.35
C LEU A 106 -3.81 6.51 -0.12
N TYR A 107 -4.57 7.42 -0.68
CA TYR A 107 -5.06 7.28 -2.05
C TYR A 107 -5.26 8.60 -2.80
N LYS A 108 -5.12 9.74 -2.10
CA LYS A 108 -5.12 11.07 -2.71
C LYS A 108 -3.83 11.32 -3.49
#